data_AF-A0A8S0GUD4-F1
#
_entry.id   AF-A0A8S0GUD4-F1
#
_cell.length_a   1.000
_cell.length_b   1.000
_cell.length_c   1.000
_cell.angle_alpha   90.00
_cell.angle_beta   90.00
_cell.angle_gamma   90.00
#
_symmetry.space_group_name_H-M   'P 1'
#
loop_
_entity.id
_entity.type
_entity.pdbx_description
1 polymer ?
#
loop_
_entity_poly.entity_id
_entity_poly.type
_entity_poly.pdbx_seq_one_letter_code
_entity_poly.pdbx_strand_id
1 'polypeptide(L)'
;MLNLDKTDSALKARLAELNTLVGQGESIPVNNPPAPIQTEAKAKDVRFLLEAMHGQVTRAAHDGFLQPNEAKRWIKEIRHILVLLHIEFFNNLGQYALQQNQPGQARLAFERGVQYLRKQPDPAVYKEQLEYLDKLLARANAMVLSTLEPAPDEDNQLTQGLKTVEADADWKKKAIYD
;
A
#
# COMPACT_ATOMS: atom_id res chain seq x y z
N MET A 1 -3.84 -35.92 26.26
CA MET A 1 -3.42 -34.86 27.18
C MET A 1 -1.89 -34.86 27.18
N LEU A 2 -1.24 -33.74 26.87
CA LEU A 2 0.22 -33.64 26.98
C LEU A 2 0.61 -33.70 28.47
N ASN A 3 1.42 -34.68 28.86
CA ASN A 3 1.97 -34.75 30.21
C ASN A 3 3.00 -33.62 30.37
N LEU A 4 2.65 -32.60 31.16
CA LEU A 4 3.56 -31.54 31.59
C LEU A 4 4.67 -32.15 32.44
N ASP A 5 5.91 -32.06 31.99
CA ASP A 5 7.08 -32.36 32.81
C ASP A 5 7.22 -31.28 33.89
N LYS A 6 6.73 -31.62 35.10
CA LYS A 6 6.70 -30.72 36.26
C LYS A 6 8.09 -30.47 36.85
N THR A 7 9.13 -31.09 36.31
CA THR A 7 10.52 -30.95 36.79
C THR A 7 11.38 -30.06 35.92
N ASP A 8 10.92 -29.69 34.71
CA ASP A 8 11.67 -28.80 33.82
C ASP A 8 11.73 -27.36 34.36
N SER A 9 12.93 -26.96 34.79
CA SER A 9 13.22 -25.63 35.31
C SER A 9 13.02 -24.50 34.28
N ALA A 10 13.27 -24.76 32.99
CA ALA A 10 13.06 -23.79 31.92
C ALA A 10 11.56 -23.59 31.68
N LEU A 11 10.78 -24.68 31.73
CA LEU A 11 9.33 -24.64 31.58
C LEU A 11 8.65 -23.92 32.77
N LYS A 12 9.15 -24.11 34.00
CA LYS A 12 8.70 -23.34 35.17
C LYS A 12 9.00 -21.85 35.06
N ALA A 13 10.21 -21.49 34.60
CA ALA A 13 10.59 -20.09 34.40
C ALA A 13 9.69 -19.43 33.34
N ARG A 14 9.45 -20.13 32.22
CA ARG A 14 8.56 -19.67 31.15
C ARG A 14 7.10 -19.51 31.63
N LEU A 15 6.60 -20.44 32.44
CA LEU A 15 5.25 -20.34 33.03
C LEU A 15 5.14 -19.14 33.99
N ALA A 16 6.15 -18.91 34.82
CA ALA A 16 6.15 -17.76 35.74
C ALA A 16 6.18 -16.43 34.97
N GLU A 17 6.99 -16.33 33.92
CA GLU A 17 7.02 -15.20 32.99
C GLU A 17 5.66 -14.98 32.33
N LEU A 18 5.07 -16.02 31.74
CA LEU A 18 3.76 -15.93 31.07
C LEU A 18 2.65 -15.50 32.03
N ASN A 19 2.60 -16.06 33.25
CA ASN A 19 1.62 -15.64 34.26
C ASN A 19 1.81 -14.17 34.68
N THR A 20 3.06 -13.71 34.76
CA THR A 20 3.38 -12.30 35.05
C THR A 20 2.87 -11.40 33.93
N LEU A 21 3.09 -11.78 32.67
CA LEU A 21 2.58 -11.05 31.51
C LEU A 21 1.05 -11.06 31.50
N VAL A 22 0.40 -12.21 31.70
CA VAL A 22 -1.07 -12.30 31.78
C VAL A 22 -1.62 -11.36 32.88
N GLY A 23 -0.95 -11.27 34.02
CA GLY A 23 -1.32 -10.36 35.10
C GLY A 23 -1.23 -8.86 34.75
N GLN A 24 -0.48 -8.49 33.71
CA GLN A 24 -0.36 -7.10 33.23
C GLN A 24 -1.54 -6.68 32.34
N GLY A 25 -2.36 -7.61 31.86
CA GLY A 25 -3.53 -7.30 31.03
C GLY A 25 -3.17 -6.46 29.80
N GLU A 26 -3.74 -5.26 29.70
CA GLU A 26 -3.47 -4.32 28.59
C GLU A 26 -2.08 -3.66 28.66
N SER A 27 -1.37 -3.79 29.77
CA SER A 27 -0.01 -3.23 29.96
C SER A 27 1.11 -4.21 29.59
N ILE A 28 0.79 -5.33 28.93
CA ILE A 28 1.80 -6.29 28.46
C ILE A 28 2.77 -5.58 27.50
N PRO A 29 4.09 -5.66 27.72
CA PRO A 29 5.07 -5.05 26.85
C PRO A 29 5.10 -5.76 25.48
N VAL A 30 4.83 -5.01 24.41
CA VAL A 30 4.96 -5.49 23.03
C VAL A 30 6.37 -5.19 22.54
N ASN A 31 7.29 -6.15 22.73
CA ASN A 31 8.70 -6.02 22.37
C ASN A 31 9.02 -6.53 20.95
N ASN A 32 8.01 -6.60 20.08
CA ASN A 32 8.21 -7.07 18.71
C ASN A 32 9.08 -6.06 17.94
N PRO A 33 10.12 -6.51 17.22
CA PRO A 33 10.90 -5.60 16.39
C PRO A 33 10.03 -4.99 15.28
N PRO A 34 10.27 -3.72 14.88
CA PRO A 34 9.61 -3.14 13.72
C PRO A 34 9.82 -4.00 12.46
N ALA A 35 8.75 -4.28 11.73
CA ALA A 35 8.76 -5.12 10.54
C ALA A 35 8.20 -4.36 9.34
N PRO A 36 9.01 -3.51 8.67
CA PRO A 36 8.53 -2.67 7.58
C PRO A 36 8.11 -3.48 6.35
N ILE A 37 7.11 -2.98 5.63
CA ILE A 37 6.50 -3.64 4.47
C ILE A 37 7.19 -3.15 3.19
N GLN A 38 8.35 -3.71 2.89
CA GLN A 38 9.20 -3.28 1.76
C GLN A 38 9.03 -4.13 0.50
N THR A 39 8.52 -5.36 0.63
CA THR A 39 8.39 -6.30 -0.48
C THR A 39 6.97 -6.81 -0.61
N GLU A 40 6.58 -7.19 -1.82
CA GLU A 40 5.26 -7.78 -2.08
C GLU A 40 5.09 -9.11 -1.33
N ALA A 41 6.15 -9.92 -1.24
CA ALA A 41 6.13 -11.17 -0.46
C ALA A 41 5.78 -10.88 1.01
N LYS A 42 6.45 -9.90 1.64
CA LYS A 42 6.17 -9.53 3.02
C LYS A 42 4.75 -8.97 3.20
N ALA A 43 4.29 -8.12 2.28
CA ALA A 43 2.94 -7.58 2.30
C ALA A 43 1.88 -8.70 2.21
N LYS A 44 2.10 -9.67 1.31
CA LYS A 44 1.24 -10.85 1.13
C LYS A 44 1.20 -11.72 2.38
N ASP A 45 2.34 -12.01 2.99
CA ASP A 45 2.41 -12.83 4.21
C ASP A 45 1.66 -12.16 5.37
N VAL A 46 1.89 -10.87 5.60
CA VAL A 46 1.21 -10.12 6.66
C VAL A 46 -0.29 -10.01 6.38
N ARG A 47 -0.70 -9.81 5.12
CA ARG A 47 -2.11 -9.81 4.73
C ARG A 47 -2.78 -11.13 5.09
N PHE A 48 -2.16 -12.26 4.75
CA PHE A 48 -2.72 -13.57 5.07
C PHE A 48 -2.85 -13.80 6.58
N LEU A 49 -1.88 -13.35 7.37
CA LEU A 49 -1.97 -13.44 8.84
C LEU A 49 -3.15 -12.62 9.38
N LEU A 50 -3.34 -11.39 8.89
CA LEU A 50 -4.46 -10.54 9.30
C LEU A 50 -5.82 -11.10 8.85
N GLU A 51 -5.90 -11.65 7.64
CA GLU A 51 -7.10 -12.33 7.13
C GLU A 51 -7.43 -13.59 7.94
N ALA A 52 -6.41 -14.38 8.30
CA ALA A 52 -6.57 -15.54 9.18
C ALA A 52 -7.07 -15.11 10.57
N MET A 53 -6.49 -14.05 11.14
CA MET A 53 -6.92 -13.50 12.43
C MET A 53 -8.37 -12.99 12.37
N HIS A 54 -8.76 -12.31 11.29
CA HIS A 54 -10.15 -11.91 11.06
C HIS A 54 -11.09 -13.12 11.07
N GLY A 55 -10.71 -14.20 10.38
CA GLY A 55 -11.46 -15.45 10.35
C GLY A 55 -11.58 -16.11 11.73
N GLN A 56 -10.49 -16.13 12.50
CA GLN A 56 -10.47 -16.67 13.87
C GLN A 56 -11.39 -15.89 14.80
N VAL A 57 -11.33 -14.55 14.80
CA VAL A 57 -12.23 -13.70 15.62
C VAL A 57 -13.68 -13.89 15.22
N THR A 58 -13.97 -13.95 13.92
CA THR A 58 -15.32 -14.17 13.40
C THR A 58 -15.89 -15.51 13.88
N ARG A 59 -15.08 -16.59 13.80
CA ARG A 59 -15.48 -17.91 14.27
C ARG A 59 -15.66 -17.95 15.79
N ALA A 60 -14.74 -17.36 16.55
CA ALA A 60 -14.84 -17.29 18.00
C ALA A 60 -16.11 -16.56 18.47
N ALA A 61 -16.55 -15.54 17.74
CA ALA A 61 -17.81 -14.87 17.99
C ALA A 61 -19.03 -15.76 17.67
N HIS A 62 -19.00 -16.43 16.52
CA HIS A 62 -20.06 -17.35 16.10
C HIS A 62 -20.24 -18.51 17.10
N ASP A 63 -19.13 -19.06 17.59
CA ASP A 63 -19.13 -20.21 18.50
C ASP A 63 -19.35 -19.80 19.97
N GLY A 64 -19.56 -18.51 20.25
CA GLY A 64 -19.87 -17.98 21.58
C GLY A 64 -18.67 -17.81 22.52
N PHE A 65 -17.44 -17.95 22.02
CA PHE A 65 -16.21 -17.71 22.79
C PHE A 65 -15.92 -16.22 22.99
N LEU A 66 -16.41 -15.35 22.11
CA LEU A 66 -16.27 -13.90 22.21
C LEU A 66 -17.64 -13.22 22.24
N GLN A 67 -17.76 -12.19 23.09
CA GLN A 67 -18.97 -11.37 23.14
C GLN A 67 -19.16 -10.63 21.81
N PRO A 68 -20.40 -10.50 21.28
CA PRO A 68 -20.64 -9.89 19.97
C PRO A 68 -20.08 -8.48 19.81
N ASN A 69 -20.15 -7.65 20.85
CA ASN A 69 -19.63 -6.28 20.83
C ASN A 69 -18.11 -6.24 20.80
N GLU A 70 -17.46 -7.14 21.54
CA GLU A 70 -16.02 -7.29 21.54
C GLU A 70 -15.51 -7.78 20.17
N ALA A 71 -16.16 -8.80 19.61
CA ALA A 71 -15.84 -9.31 18.28
C ALA A 71 -15.96 -8.22 17.21
N LYS A 72 -17.02 -7.41 17.24
CA LYS A 72 -17.19 -6.28 16.31
C LYS A 72 -16.04 -5.27 16.41
N ARG A 73 -15.58 -4.95 17.63
CA ARG A 73 -14.44 -4.07 17.86
C ARG A 73 -13.18 -4.65 17.21
N TRP A 74 -12.83 -5.90 17.52
CA TRP A 74 -11.62 -6.52 16.97
C TRP A 74 -11.68 -6.69 15.45
N ILE A 75 -12.82 -7.05 14.89
CA ILE A 75 -13.01 -7.12 13.43
C ILE A 75 -12.77 -5.76 12.78
N LYS A 76 -13.24 -4.67 13.39
CA LYS A 76 -13.00 -3.31 12.89
C LYS A 76 -11.50 -2.97 12.94
N GLU A 77 -10.82 -3.27 14.04
CA GLU A 77 -9.38 -3.03 14.18
C GLU A 77 -8.56 -3.82 13.17
N ILE A 78 -8.88 -5.10 12.95
CA ILE A 78 -8.16 -5.94 11.98
C ILE A 78 -8.30 -5.37 10.56
N ARG A 79 -9.51 -4.94 10.18
CA ARG A 79 -9.73 -4.28 8.88
C ARG A 79 -8.96 -2.96 8.79
N HIS A 80 -8.91 -2.18 9.87
CA HIS A 80 -8.13 -0.96 9.91
C HIS A 80 -6.63 -1.23 9.66
N ILE A 81 -6.05 -2.21 10.36
CA ILE A 81 -4.65 -2.62 10.18
C ILE A 81 -4.39 -3.15 8.76
N LEU A 82 -5.35 -3.89 8.17
CA LEU A 82 -5.28 -4.31 6.78
C LEU A 82 -5.21 -3.11 5.81
N VAL A 83 -5.92 -2.02 6.07
CA VAL A 83 -5.82 -0.80 5.26
C VAL A 83 -4.45 -0.14 5.42
N LEU A 84 -3.95 -0.02 6.66
CA LEU A 84 -2.62 0.52 6.95
C LEU A 84 -1.51 -0.26 6.23
N LEU A 85 -1.60 -1.60 6.22
CA LEU A 85 -0.69 -2.48 5.48
C LEU A 85 -0.62 -2.10 3.99
N HIS A 86 -1.77 -1.89 3.34
CA HIS A 86 -1.81 -1.54 1.93
C HIS A 86 -1.30 -0.12 1.67
N ILE A 87 -1.60 0.83 2.57
CA ILE A 87 -1.05 2.20 2.49
C ILE A 87 0.47 2.16 2.52
N GLU A 88 1.05 1.47 3.49
CA GLU A 88 2.50 1.33 3.63
C GLU A 88 3.10 0.66 2.40
N PHE A 89 2.50 -0.45 1.94
CA PHE A 89 2.98 -1.19 0.77
C PHE A 89 2.99 -0.34 -0.50
N PHE A 90 1.88 0.34 -0.85
CA PHE A 90 1.81 1.15 -2.07
C PHE A 90 2.73 2.37 -2.01
N ASN A 91 2.85 3.00 -0.84
CA ASN A 91 3.79 4.10 -0.64
C ASN A 91 5.23 3.61 -0.85
N ASN A 92 5.66 2.54 -0.17
CA ASN A 92 7.01 2.02 -0.27
C ASN A 92 7.34 1.54 -1.70
N LEU A 93 6.40 0.86 -2.36
CA LEU A 93 6.58 0.43 -3.75
C LEU A 93 6.77 1.61 -4.70
N GLY A 94 5.96 2.67 -4.54
CA GLY A 94 6.07 3.86 -5.37
C GLY A 94 7.37 4.63 -5.12
N GLN A 95 7.77 4.80 -3.85
CA GLN A 95 9.05 5.43 -3.50
C GLN A 95 10.25 4.65 -4.02
N TYR A 96 10.23 3.32 -3.90
CA TYR A 96 11.26 2.45 -4.45
C TYR A 96 11.36 2.61 -5.98
N ALA A 97 10.24 2.62 -6.69
CA ALA A 97 10.23 2.85 -8.13
C ALA A 97 10.79 4.24 -8.51
N LEU A 98 10.53 5.29 -7.73
CA LEU A 98 11.14 6.60 -7.94
C LEU A 98 12.67 6.57 -7.74
N GLN A 99 13.16 5.87 -6.72
CA GLN A 99 14.60 5.69 -6.49
C GLN A 99 15.28 4.97 -7.65
N GLN A 100 14.58 4.03 -8.30
CA GLN A 100 15.06 3.31 -9.47
C GLN A 100 14.87 4.08 -10.79
N ASN A 101 14.48 5.36 -10.73
CA ASN A 101 14.17 6.21 -11.89
C ASN A 101 13.11 5.60 -12.83
N GLN A 102 12.12 4.90 -12.25
CA GLN A 102 10.99 4.29 -12.95
C GLN A 102 9.68 5.04 -12.61
N PRO A 103 9.50 6.28 -13.09
CA PRO A 103 8.35 7.12 -12.73
C PRO A 103 7.01 6.52 -13.17
N GLY A 104 6.98 5.73 -14.24
CA GLY A 104 5.78 5.01 -14.68
C GLY A 104 5.32 3.95 -13.69
N GLN A 105 6.24 3.17 -13.12
CA GLN A 105 5.93 2.17 -12.09
C GLN A 105 5.53 2.85 -10.77
N ALA A 106 6.18 3.96 -10.42
CA ALA A 106 5.79 4.76 -9.27
C ALA A 106 4.35 5.30 -9.39
N ARG A 107 4.00 5.84 -10.57
CA ARG A 107 2.64 6.33 -10.87
C ARG A 107 1.60 5.22 -10.66
N LEU A 108 1.84 4.02 -11.21
CA LEU A 108 0.93 2.89 -11.05
C LEU A 108 0.78 2.44 -9.59
N ALA A 109 1.87 2.43 -8.81
CA ALA A 109 1.82 2.07 -7.40
C ALA A 109 0.97 3.06 -6.58
N PHE A 110 1.20 4.37 -6.74
CA PHE A 110 0.41 5.40 -6.06
C PHE A 110 -1.04 5.41 -6.52
N GLU A 111 -1.31 5.23 -7.82
CA GLU A 111 -2.66 5.14 -8.36
C GLU A 111 -3.44 3.97 -7.74
N ARG A 112 -2.83 2.80 -7.61
CA ARG A 112 -3.43 1.65 -6.92
C ARG A 112 -3.75 1.98 -5.46
N GLY A 113 -2.86 2.68 -4.76
CA GLY A 113 -3.09 3.14 -3.39
C GLY A 113 -4.28 4.10 -3.26
N VAL A 114 -4.34 5.11 -4.12
CA VAL A 114 -5.46 6.08 -4.17
C VAL A 114 -6.79 5.37 -4.44
N GLN A 115 -6.83 4.51 -5.47
CA GLN A 115 -8.03 3.76 -5.82
C GLN A 115 -8.47 2.81 -4.71
N TYR A 116 -7.51 2.17 -4.02
CA TYR A 116 -7.79 1.29 -2.89
C TYR A 116 -8.43 2.04 -1.72
N LEU A 117 -7.91 3.22 -1.38
CA LEU A 117 -8.45 4.03 -0.28
C LEU A 117 -9.85 4.59 -0.58
N ARG A 118 -10.10 5.03 -1.81
CA ARG A 118 -11.43 5.51 -2.23
C ARG A 118 -12.51 4.43 -2.19
N LYS A 119 -12.12 3.15 -2.25
CA LYS A 119 -13.03 1.99 -2.18
C LYS A 119 -13.25 1.48 -0.76
N GLN A 120 -12.62 2.07 0.26
CA GLN A 120 -12.85 1.66 1.64
C GLN A 120 -14.28 1.98 2.08
N PRO A 121 -14.87 1.20 3.01
CA PRO A 121 -16.22 1.46 3.52
C PRO A 121 -16.36 2.83 4.20
N ASP A 122 -15.27 3.34 4.78
CA ASP A 122 -15.19 4.66 5.40
C ASP A 122 -13.93 5.40 4.90
N PRO A 123 -13.99 6.04 3.72
CA PRO A 123 -12.84 6.74 3.15
C PRO A 123 -12.41 7.96 3.99
N ALA A 124 -13.31 8.54 4.79
CA ALA A 124 -13.03 9.75 5.56
C ALA A 124 -11.98 9.50 6.64
N VAL A 125 -11.93 8.29 7.21
CA VAL A 125 -10.90 7.86 8.17
C VAL A 125 -9.49 7.93 7.58
N TYR A 126 -9.36 7.78 6.27
CA TYR A 126 -8.08 7.73 5.57
C TYR A 126 -7.80 8.98 4.73
N LYS A 127 -8.50 10.08 5.00
CA LYS A 127 -8.44 11.31 4.19
C LYS A 127 -7.01 11.86 4.07
N GLU A 128 -6.28 11.91 5.17
CA GLU A 128 -4.89 12.43 5.18
C GLU A 128 -3.96 11.56 4.33
N GLN A 129 -4.08 10.24 4.45
CA GLN A 129 -3.28 9.28 3.68
C GLN A 129 -3.65 9.31 2.19
N LEU A 130 -4.94 9.52 1.89
CA LEU A 130 -5.42 9.72 0.52
C LEU A 130 -4.83 10.99 -0.09
N GLU A 131 -4.89 12.13 0.61
CA GLU A 131 -4.30 13.39 0.16
C GLU A 131 -2.78 13.27 -0.05
N TYR A 132 -2.09 12.53 0.82
CA TYR A 132 -0.67 12.27 0.70
C TYR A 132 -0.34 11.43 -0.54
N LEU A 133 -1.06 10.31 -0.77
CA LEU A 133 -0.88 9.48 -1.95
C LEU A 133 -1.27 10.20 -3.25
N ASP A 134 -2.29 11.05 -3.23
CA ASP A 134 -2.69 11.88 -4.39
C ASP A 134 -1.56 12.87 -4.77
N LYS A 135 -0.88 13.49 -3.78
CA LYS A 135 0.30 14.35 -4.03
C LYS A 135 1.46 13.56 -4.65
N LEU A 136 1.74 12.37 -4.14
CA LEU A 136 2.78 11.49 -4.69
C LEU A 136 2.45 11.02 -6.12
N LEU A 137 1.18 10.69 -6.37
CA LEU A 137 0.68 10.34 -7.70
C LEU A 137 0.85 11.50 -8.68
N ALA A 138 0.45 12.72 -8.30
CA ALA A 138 0.59 13.90 -9.14
C ALA A 138 2.07 14.17 -9.49
N ARG A 139 2.98 14.03 -8.51
CA ARG A 139 4.43 14.15 -8.73
C ARG A 139 4.94 13.09 -9.71
N ALA A 140 4.62 11.82 -9.49
CA ALA A 140 5.06 10.73 -10.37
C ALA A 140 4.50 10.92 -11.80
N ASN A 141 3.26 11.38 -11.93
CA ASN A 141 2.65 11.68 -13.22
C ASN A 141 3.38 12.81 -13.96
N ALA A 142 3.73 13.90 -13.27
CA ALA A 142 4.52 14.98 -13.86
C ALA A 142 5.90 14.50 -14.35
N MET A 143 6.56 13.62 -13.60
CA MET A 143 7.84 13.02 -14.02
C MET A 143 7.68 12.19 -15.31
N VAL A 144 6.65 11.35 -15.39
CA VAL A 144 6.36 10.57 -16.62
C VAL A 144 6.14 11.50 -17.81
N LEU A 145 5.36 12.57 -17.64
CA LEU A 145 5.11 13.54 -18.71
C LEU A 145 6.40 14.25 -19.14
N SER A 146 7.24 14.67 -18.20
CA SER A 146 8.54 15.31 -18.51
C SER A 146 9.52 14.37 -19.23
N THR A 147 9.49 13.06 -18.95
CA THR A 147 10.29 12.07 -19.69
C THR A 147 9.78 11.84 -21.11
N LEU A 148 8.51 12.18 -21.39
CA LEU A 148 7.89 12.06 -22.71
C LEU A 148 7.97 13.35 -23.52
N GLU A 149 8.33 14.48 -22.92
CA GLU A 149 8.58 15.72 -23.65
C GLU A 149 9.85 15.54 -24.52
N PRO A 150 9.77 15.80 -25.84
CA PRO A 150 10.95 15.76 -26.70
C PRO A 150 12.01 16.72 -26.16
N ALA A 151 13.25 16.27 -26.04
CA ALA A 151 14.35 17.21 -25.79
C ALA A 151 14.36 18.25 -26.92
N PRO A 152 14.49 19.56 -26.60
CA PRO A 152 14.44 20.61 -27.62
C PRO A 152 15.52 20.49 -28.71
N ASP A 153 16.56 19.69 -28.46
CA ASP A 153 17.65 19.39 -29.40
C ASP A 153 17.59 17.98 -30.02
N GLU A 154 16.54 17.18 -29.78
CA GLU A 154 16.33 15.94 -30.53
C GLU A 154 15.65 16.24 -31.87
N ASP A 155 16.47 16.54 -32.88
CA ASP A 155 16.09 16.46 -34.30
C ASP A 155 15.78 15.00 -34.65
N ASN A 156 14.60 14.53 -34.25
CA ASN A 156 14.04 13.25 -34.66
C ASN A 156 13.45 13.40 -36.08
N GLN A 157 13.60 12.36 -36.91
CA GLN A 157 13.02 12.24 -38.25
C GLN A 157 11.51 12.54 -38.28
N LEU A 158 10.78 12.28 -37.18
CA LEU A 158 9.37 12.64 -37.05
C LEU A 158 9.15 14.17 -36.97
N THR A 159 10.01 14.88 -36.25
CA THR A 159 9.99 16.34 -36.09
C THR A 159 10.41 17.04 -37.39
N GLN A 160 11.36 16.47 -38.13
CA GLN A 160 11.71 16.92 -39.49
C GLN A 160 10.58 16.62 -40.49
N GLY A 161 9.91 15.47 -40.36
CA GLY A 161 8.77 15.09 -41.20
C GLY A 161 7.54 15.98 -41.01
N LEU A 162 7.35 16.56 -39.82
CA LEU A 162 6.28 17.53 -39.59
C LEU A 162 6.59 18.90 -40.22
N LYS A 163 7.85 19.35 -40.16
CA LYS A 163 8.31 20.60 -40.78
C LYS A 163 8.20 20.58 -42.32
N THR A 164 8.42 19.43 -42.96
CA THR A 164 8.22 19.29 -44.42
C THR A 164 6.76 19.30 -44.81
N VAL A 165 5.86 18.74 -43.99
CA VAL A 165 4.40 18.77 -44.25
C VAL A 165 3.81 20.18 -44.04
N GLU A 166 4.33 20.96 -43.10
CA GLU A 166 3.94 22.37 -42.92
C GLU A 166 4.44 23.26 -44.08
N ALA A 167 5.65 23.01 -44.60
CA ALA A 167 6.16 23.72 -45.78
C ALA A 167 5.36 23.37 -47.06
N ASP A 168 4.86 22.14 -47.19
CA ASP A 168 3.99 21.71 -48.29
C ASP A 168 2.54 22.21 -48.16
N ALA A 169 2.15 22.85 -47.06
CA ALA A 169 0.81 23.44 -46.91
C ALA A 169 0.71 24.87 -47.48
N ASP A 170 1.86 25.54 -47.68
CA ASP A 170 1.90 26.95 -48.10
C ASP A 170 1.69 27.18 -49.61
N TRP A 171 1.77 26.13 -50.44
CA TRP A 171 1.55 26.28 -51.89
C TRP A 171 0.07 26.25 -52.31
N LYS A 172 -0.87 25.91 -51.40
CA LYS A 172 -2.31 25.84 -51.71
C LYS A 172 -3.10 27.14 -51.55
N LYS A 173 -2.44 28.27 -51.22
CA LYS A 173 -3.11 29.59 -51.04
C LYS A 173 -2.92 30.59 -52.19
N LYS A 174 -2.41 30.18 -53.36
CA LYS A 174 -2.44 31.02 -54.57
C LYS A 174 -3.09 30.28 -55.73
N ALA A 175 -4.33 30.68 -56.02
CA ALA A 175 -5.02 30.66 -57.32
C ALA A 175 -6.42 30.05 -57.26
N ILE A 176 -7.41 30.81 -56.77
CA ILE A 176 -8.73 30.86 -57.39
C ILE A 176 -9.23 32.30 -57.28
N TYR A 177 -9.08 33.07 -58.36
CA TYR A 177 -9.95 34.17 -58.81
C TYR A 177 -9.46 34.58 -60.21
N ASP A 178 -10.06 34.00 -61.25
CA ASP A 178 -11.10 34.64 -62.08
C ASP A 178 -11.87 33.54 -62.83
#